data_AF-A0AAW1RQ20-F1
#
_entry.id   AF-A0AAW1RQ20-F1
#
_cell.length_a   1.000
_cell.length_b   1.000
_cell.length_c   1.000
_cell.angle_alpha   90.00
_cell.angle_beta   90.00
_cell.angle_gamma   90.00
#
_symmetry.space_group_name_H-M   'P 1'
#
loop_
_entity.id
_entity.type
_entity.pdbx_description
1 polymer ?
#
loop_
_entity_poly.entity_id
_entity_poly.type
_entity_poly.pdbx_seq_one_letter_code
_entity_poly.pdbx_strand_id
1 'polypeptide(L)'
;MQTPSHGPPPTAKQRDAPSAPRAACFSTHSRGVQLFESRLLCDCSAQWNSATNHLRDIASSLWYLLLIQSWLTFYALVITICSVSFYCFVRNGLEGAALDWTSLAFAVLLPTAGFTWWAFGRREAALGRLADAKVCLLHISLAHRDWVPADQLPADHREAVHLTLQALMDCMQEYFWPPRFYSRHYPYFQVRQEMMRIARDRAAHIRRLSALFKRLATLTEVLRRGGLSDVLAVQLHSHVFRLQQSFEHMANVKEFRTPQVVRAAARVYIILLVPLFYGPYYAQVRQESASFAFALFFAMISELALVTLLNAAMALEDPFDNLGLDGIYLDEALYEVEQAMLMNEDMELRKGQPAHGHAGGGATTYANLHPREHRVNFASANGLPQSAQSSFTQPPMPDSRAVHEAAHRPLPGSPPAEQIMPARGDAREV
;
A
#
# COMPACT_ATOMS: atom_id res chain seq x y z
N MET A 1 52.37 -21.68 -79.91
CA MET A 1 52.94 -20.76 -78.92
C MET A 1 52.52 -21.28 -77.54
N GLN A 2 53.49 -21.85 -76.83
CA GLN A 2 53.61 -22.22 -75.40
C GLN A 2 52.38 -22.43 -74.49
N THR A 3 52.31 -23.63 -73.89
CA THR A 3 51.79 -23.95 -72.54
C THR A 3 52.88 -23.65 -71.46
N PRO A 4 52.78 -23.96 -70.14
CA PRO A 4 51.69 -24.13 -69.14
C PRO A 4 52.02 -23.42 -67.75
N SER A 5 51.19 -23.53 -66.69
CA SER A 5 51.62 -24.02 -65.34
C SER A 5 50.48 -24.15 -64.29
N HIS A 6 50.73 -24.97 -63.27
CA HIS A 6 49.86 -25.70 -62.32
C HIS A 6 49.63 -25.03 -60.94
N GLY A 7 48.60 -25.46 -60.19
CA GLY A 7 48.52 -25.42 -58.71
C GLY A 7 47.19 -25.91 -58.11
N PRO A 8 47.13 -26.55 -56.91
CA PRO A 8 46.22 -27.68 -56.58
C PRO A 8 44.95 -27.35 -55.74
N PRO A 9 43.97 -28.29 -55.60
CA PRO A 9 42.83 -28.19 -54.67
C PRO A 9 43.21 -28.79 -53.30
N PRO A 10 42.75 -28.26 -52.14
CA PRO A 10 41.65 -28.88 -51.36
C PRO A 10 40.95 -27.85 -50.40
N THR A 11 39.91 -28.07 -49.59
CA THR A 11 39.57 -29.14 -48.62
C THR A 11 38.15 -28.88 -48.08
N ALA A 12 37.42 -29.95 -47.77
CA ALA A 12 36.28 -29.93 -46.86
C ALA A 12 36.72 -29.60 -45.42
N LYS A 13 36.10 -28.59 -44.78
CA LYS A 13 35.79 -28.48 -43.34
C LYS A 13 35.37 -27.05 -42.96
N GLN A 14 34.08 -26.83 -42.74
CA GLN A 14 33.60 -25.78 -41.83
C GLN A 14 32.17 -26.17 -41.40
N ARG A 15 32.02 -27.21 -40.55
CA ARG A 15 31.84 -27.10 -39.09
C ARG A 15 30.81 -26.04 -38.69
N ASP A 16 29.70 -26.56 -38.19
CA ASP A 16 28.68 -25.92 -37.39
C ASP A 16 29.28 -24.88 -36.44
N ALA A 17 28.91 -23.61 -36.63
CA ALA A 17 29.21 -22.57 -35.66
C ALA A 17 28.12 -22.63 -34.56
N PRO A 18 28.49 -22.79 -33.28
CA PRO A 18 27.53 -22.70 -32.19
C PRO A 18 26.98 -21.26 -32.11
N SER A 19 25.66 -21.13 -31.96
CA SER A 19 24.97 -19.86 -31.69
C SER A 19 25.66 -19.14 -30.53
N ALA A 20 26.15 -17.93 -30.76
CA ALA A 20 26.83 -17.12 -29.75
C ALA A 20 25.95 -16.98 -28.49
N PRO A 21 26.53 -17.08 -27.28
CA PRO A 21 25.77 -16.81 -26.05
C PRO A 21 25.28 -15.36 -26.06
N ARG A 22 23.98 -15.15 -25.79
CA ARG A 22 23.40 -13.81 -25.57
C ARG A 22 24.27 -13.08 -24.56
N ALA A 23 24.83 -11.93 -24.95
CA ALA A 23 25.60 -11.08 -24.04
C ALA A 23 24.78 -10.84 -22.76
N ALA A 24 25.42 -11.00 -21.59
CA ALA A 24 24.77 -10.73 -20.32
C ALA A 24 24.29 -9.27 -20.33
N CYS A 25 22.99 -9.04 -20.04
CA CYS A 25 22.44 -7.71 -19.89
C CYS A 25 23.14 -7.02 -18.71
N PHE A 26 24.11 -6.16 -19.01
CA PHE A 26 24.78 -5.31 -18.04
C PHE A 26 24.00 -4.00 -17.93
N SER A 27 23.11 -3.91 -16.94
CA SER A 27 22.40 -2.68 -16.63
C SER A 27 23.22 -1.85 -15.65
N THR A 28 23.78 -0.73 -16.11
CA THR A 28 24.38 0.31 -15.24
C THR A 28 23.32 1.00 -14.39
N HIS A 29 22.06 0.97 -14.81
CA HIS A 29 20.92 1.58 -14.14
C HIS A 29 20.60 0.92 -12.79
N SER A 30 20.84 -0.38 -12.63
CA SER A 30 20.61 -1.09 -11.35
C SER A 30 21.72 -0.87 -10.31
N ARG A 31 22.83 -0.20 -10.68
CA ARG A 31 23.97 0.09 -9.81
C ARG A 31 24.11 1.56 -9.42
N GLY A 32 23.13 2.40 -9.75
CA GLY A 32 23.08 3.80 -9.31
C GLY A 32 24.20 4.69 -9.87
N VAL A 33 24.89 4.25 -10.93
CA VAL A 33 25.92 5.06 -11.59
C VAL A 33 25.22 6.06 -12.51
N GLN A 34 25.22 7.33 -12.14
CA GLN A 34 24.78 8.40 -13.04
C GLN A 34 25.70 8.43 -14.26
N LEU A 35 25.14 8.22 -15.45
CA LEU A 35 25.87 8.38 -16.70
C LEU A 35 26.10 9.88 -16.91
N PHE A 36 27.23 10.39 -16.44
CA PHE A 36 27.69 11.72 -16.80
C PHE A 36 28.17 11.69 -18.25
N GLU A 37 27.24 11.86 -19.20
CA GLU A 37 27.60 12.15 -20.58
C GLU A 37 28.02 13.61 -20.70
N SER A 38 29.31 13.88 -20.84
CA SER A 38 29.86 15.23 -21.00
C SER A 38 29.30 15.98 -22.22
N ARG A 39 28.63 15.27 -23.15
CA ARG A 39 27.96 15.87 -24.32
C ARG A 39 26.62 16.54 -23.96
N LEU A 40 25.93 16.11 -22.90
CA LEU A 40 24.75 16.82 -22.39
C LEU A 40 25.09 18.19 -21.80
N LEU A 41 26.34 18.42 -21.39
CA LEU A 41 26.79 19.72 -20.89
C LEU A 41 26.94 20.79 -21.99
N CYS A 42 27.06 20.39 -23.25
CA CYS A 42 27.20 21.33 -24.38
C CYS A 42 25.93 21.45 -25.23
N ASP A 43 24.93 20.59 -25.03
CA ASP A 43 23.64 20.69 -25.71
C ASP A 43 22.77 21.73 -25.01
N CYS A 44 22.91 22.99 -25.46
CA CYS A 44 22.15 24.12 -24.93
C CYS A 44 20.62 23.91 -25.06
N SER A 45 20.18 23.17 -26.09
CA SER A 45 18.75 22.90 -26.31
C SER A 45 18.19 21.89 -25.30
N ALA A 46 18.95 20.83 -25.03
CA ALA A 46 18.61 19.84 -24.01
C ALA A 46 18.63 20.44 -22.60
N GLN A 47 19.62 21.30 -22.29
CA GLN A 47 19.67 22.01 -21.01
C GLN A 47 18.52 23.00 -20.84
N TRP A 48 18.17 23.73 -21.90
CA TRP A 48 17.02 24.63 -21.87
C TRP A 48 15.72 23.85 -21.61
N ASN A 49 15.51 22.72 -22.28
CA ASN A 49 14.36 21.86 -22.04
C ASN A 49 14.35 21.25 -20.62
N SER A 50 15.52 20.89 -20.07
CA SER A 50 15.61 20.44 -18.68
C SER A 50 15.28 21.56 -17.70
N ALA A 51 15.79 22.77 -17.94
CA ALA A 51 15.52 23.94 -17.10
C ALA A 51 14.02 24.32 -17.11
N THR A 52 13.37 24.29 -18.27
CA THR A 52 11.93 24.56 -18.37
C THR A 52 11.10 23.47 -17.69
N ASN A 53 11.52 22.20 -17.80
CA ASN A 53 10.89 21.10 -17.05
C ASN A 53 11.05 21.28 -15.53
N HIS A 54 12.24 21.61 -15.03
CA HIS A 54 12.44 21.88 -13.60
C HIS A 54 11.62 23.08 -13.11
N LEU A 55 11.52 24.15 -13.90
CA LEU A 55 10.68 25.29 -13.56
C LEU A 55 9.20 24.90 -13.50
N ARG A 56 8.73 24.08 -14.44
CA ARG A 56 7.38 23.52 -14.45
C ARG A 56 7.15 22.63 -13.22
N ASP A 57 8.13 21.82 -12.84
CA ASP A 57 8.05 20.95 -11.67
C ASP A 57 7.95 21.77 -10.38
N ILE A 58 8.76 22.82 -10.21
CA ILE A 58 8.66 23.75 -9.08
C ILE A 58 7.30 24.43 -9.05
N ALA A 59 6.80 24.92 -10.20
CA ALA A 59 5.48 25.55 -10.29
C ALA A 59 4.36 24.57 -9.93
N SER A 60 4.44 23.31 -10.39
CA SER A 60 3.49 22.27 -10.03
C SER A 60 3.56 21.92 -8.53
N SER A 61 4.75 21.92 -7.94
CA SER A 61 4.95 21.65 -6.50
C SER A 61 4.33 22.74 -5.63
N LEU A 62 4.46 24.01 -6.04
CA LEU A 62 3.78 25.13 -5.40
C LEU A 62 2.26 24.99 -5.51
N TRP A 63 1.76 24.56 -6.68
CA TRP A 63 0.33 24.30 -6.87
C TRP A 63 -0.19 23.20 -5.93
N TYR A 64 0.51 22.07 -5.83
CA TYR A 64 0.16 21.00 -4.90
C TYR A 64 0.23 21.43 -3.43
N LEU A 65 1.23 22.26 -3.08
CA LEU A 65 1.33 22.85 -1.74
C LEU A 65 0.12 23.72 -1.42
N LEU A 66 -0.50 24.38 -2.40
CA LEU A 66 -1.75 25.13 -2.19
C LEU A 66 -2.97 24.21 -2.11
N LEU A 67 -3.03 23.16 -2.94
CA LEU A 67 -4.15 22.21 -2.95
C LEU A 67 -4.30 21.41 -1.65
N ILE A 68 -3.18 21.08 -1.00
CA ILE A 68 -3.20 20.32 0.26
C ILE A 68 -3.66 21.16 1.47
N GLN A 69 -3.80 22.48 1.30
CA GLN A 69 -4.24 23.34 2.40
C GLN A 69 -5.72 23.13 2.71
N SER A 70 -6.02 23.13 4.00
CA SER A 70 -7.38 22.97 4.49
C SER A 70 -7.83 24.21 5.27
N TRP A 71 -9.10 24.24 5.68
CA TRP A 71 -9.61 25.27 6.59
C TRP A 71 -8.79 25.38 7.89
N LEU A 72 -8.11 24.30 8.31
CA LEU A 72 -7.20 24.34 9.46
C LEU A 72 -6.01 25.27 9.22
N THR A 73 -5.47 25.31 8.00
CA THR A 73 -4.41 26.24 7.62
C THR A 73 -4.87 27.68 7.73
N PHE A 74 -6.09 27.97 7.27
CA PHE A 74 -6.66 29.31 7.38
C PHE A 74 -6.77 29.75 8.85
N TYR A 75 -7.32 28.89 9.73
CA TYR A 75 -7.42 29.20 11.16
C TYR A 75 -6.05 29.39 11.82
N ALA A 76 -5.09 28.51 11.51
CA ALA A 76 -3.72 28.62 12.02
C ALA A 76 -3.08 29.95 11.62
N LEU A 77 -3.18 30.35 10.34
CA LEU A 77 -2.64 31.61 9.85
C LEU A 77 -3.29 32.82 10.52
N VAL A 78 -4.61 32.82 10.72
CA VAL A 78 -5.30 33.90 11.44
C VAL A 78 -4.79 34.01 12.88
N ILE A 79 -4.67 32.89 13.59
CA ILE A 79 -4.14 32.87 14.97
C ILE A 79 -2.69 33.38 14.98
N THR A 80 -1.85 32.97 14.04
CA THR A 80 -0.47 33.44 13.90
C THR A 80 -0.40 34.94 13.67
N ILE A 81 -1.19 35.48 12.72
CA ILE A 81 -1.24 36.91 12.44
C ILE A 81 -1.68 37.69 13.68
N CYS A 82 -2.72 37.22 14.38
CA CYS A 82 -3.21 37.83 15.61
C CYS A 82 -2.15 37.80 16.72
N SER A 83 -1.49 36.66 16.93
CA SER A 83 -0.45 36.47 17.95
C SER A 83 0.75 37.38 17.70
N VAL A 84 1.31 37.34 16.47
CA VAL A 84 2.46 38.17 16.09
C VAL A 84 2.12 39.66 16.23
N SER A 85 0.94 40.07 15.75
CA SER A 85 0.49 41.47 15.86
C SER A 85 0.31 41.90 17.31
N PHE A 86 -0.27 41.04 18.15
CA PHE A 86 -0.46 41.31 19.57
C PHE A 86 0.87 41.57 20.28
N TYR A 87 1.85 40.67 20.16
CA TYR A 87 3.16 40.84 20.80
C TYR A 87 3.98 41.99 20.20
N CYS A 88 3.83 42.26 18.90
CA CYS A 88 4.51 43.34 18.22
C CYS A 88 4.00 44.73 18.61
N PHE A 89 2.69 44.92 18.80
CA PHE A 89 2.08 46.25 18.96
C PHE A 89 1.57 46.54 20.37
N VAL A 90 0.98 45.57 21.06
CA VAL A 90 0.35 45.82 22.37
C VAL A 90 1.38 45.92 23.49
N ARG A 91 2.50 45.19 23.37
CA ARG A 91 3.60 45.19 24.36
C ARG A 91 4.78 46.12 24.00
N ASN A 92 4.59 47.07 23.07
CA ASN A 92 5.64 48.01 22.62
C ASN A 92 6.99 47.35 22.24
N GLY A 93 6.98 46.08 21.81
CA GLY A 93 8.21 45.35 21.47
C GLY A 93 9.20 45.17 22.64
N LEU A 94 8.76 45.26 23.91
CA LEU A 94 9.68 45.21 25.06
C LEU A 94 9.96 43.79 25.60
N GLU A 95 9.25 42.77 25.11
CA GLU A 95 9.42 41.39 25.57
C GLU A 95 9.59 40.42 24.39
N GLY A 96 10.58 40.71 23.54
CA GLY A 96 11.10 39.69 22.64
C GLY A 96 11.72 38.57 23.48
N ALA A 97 11.22 37.34 23.33
CA ALA A 97 11.75 36.19 24.05
C ALA A 97 12.45 35.25 23.07
N ALA A 98 13.72 34.97 23.34
CA ALA A 98 14.51 34.01 22.60
C ALA A 98 14.03 32.60 22.97
N LEU A 99 12.97 32.14 22.29
CA LEU A 99 12.46 30.78 22.41
C LEU A 99 13.34 29.83 21.61
N ASP A 100 13.66 28.71 22.23
CA ASP A 100 14.47 27.68 21.59
C ASP A 100 13.61 26.84 20.62
N TRP A 101 14.03 26.82 19.35
CA TRP A 101 13.42 26.02 18.29
C TRP A 101 13.63 24.51 18.48
N THR A 102 14.59 24.08 19.30
CA THR A 102 14.78 22.65 19.57
C THR A 102 13.55 22.03 20.24
N SER A 103 12.91 22.77 21.14
CA SER A 103 11.71 22.31 21.85
C SER A 103 10.55 22.04 20.88
N LEU A 104 10.32 22.94 19.93
CA LEU A 104 9.35 22.75 18.85
C LEU A 104 9.70 21.56 17.95
N ALA A 105 10.99 21.43 17.60
CA ALA A 105 11.45 20.34 16.75
C ALA A 105 11.17 18.97 17.39
N PHE A 106 11.48 18.80 18.68
CA PHE A 106 11.26 17.54 19.39
C PHE A 106 9.79 17.31 19.78
N ALA A 107 9.05 18.34 20.19
CA ALA A 107 7.69 18.18 20.68
C ALA A 107 6.64 18.11 19.57
N VAL A 108 6.89 18.74 18.42
CA VAL A 108 5.89 18.92 17.37
C VAL A 108 6.36 18.38 16.02
N LEU A 109 7.52 18.82 15.52
CA LEU A 109 7.97 18.46 14.18
C LEU A 109 8.27 16.96 14.07
N LEU A 110 9.03 16.40 15.02
CA LEU A 110 9.43 14.99 15.00
C LEU A 110 8.22 14.04 15.10
N PRO A 111 7.26 14.21 16.04
CA PRO A 111 6.05 13.38 16.04
C PRO A 111 5.24 13.50 14.75
N THR A 112 5.11 14.71 14.19
CA THR A 112 4.34 14.92 12.95
C THR A 112 5.00 14.24 11.76
N ALA A 113 6.33 14.33 11.63
CA ALA A 113 7.08 13.59 10.63
C ALA A 113 6.95 12.07 10.82
N GLY A 114 6.97 11.60 12.07
CA GLY A 114 6.70 10.20 12.41
C GLY A 114 5.31 9.72 11.98
N PHE A 115 4.27 10.55 12.15
CA PHE A 115 2.92 10.24 11.66
C PHE A 115 2.87 10.12 10.14
N THR A 116 3.53 11.02 9.43
CA THR A 116 3.66 10.93 7.97
C THR A 116 4.34 9.63 7.56
N TRP A 117 5.45 9.27 8.22
CA TRP A 117 6.16 8.01 7.95
C TRP A 117 5.27 6.78 8.18
N TRP A 118 4.54 6.73 9.28
CA TRP A 118 3.60 5.62 9.55
C TRP A 118 2.42 5.59 8.58
N ALA A 119 1.93 6.74 8.13
CA ALA A 119 0.90 6.82 7.10
C ALA A 119 1.38 6.23 5.77
N PHE A 120 2.60 6.58 5.33
CA PHE A 120 3.24 5.95 4.17
C PHE A 120 3.41 4.45 4.34
N GLY A 121 3.89 3.99 5.50
CA GLY A 121 4.03 2.57 5.79
C GLY A 121 2.71 1.78 5.70
N ARG A 122 1.59 2.41 6.07
CA ARG A 122 0.24 1.82 5.93
C ARG A 122 -0.18 1.70 4.46
N ARG A 123 0.11 2.71 3.64
CA ARG A 123 -0.14 2.67 2.20
C ARG A 123 0.66 1.55 1.52
N GLU A 124 1.96 1.47 1.79
CA GLU A 124 2.82 0.41 1.23
C GLU A 124 2.36 -0.98 1.67
N ALA A 125 1.95 -1.13 2.92
CA ALA A 125 1.36 -2.38 3.40
C ALA A 125 0.08 -2.74 2.64
N ALA A 126 -0.83 -1.78 2.41
CA ALA A 126 -2.05 -2.00 1.63
C ALA A 126 -1.76 -2.40 0.18
N LEU A 127 -0.81 -1.74 -0.48
CA LEU A 127 -0.37 -2.09 -1.85
C LEU A 127 0.19 -3.52 -1.92
N GLY A 128 1.02 -3.92 -0.95
CA GLY A 128 1.53 -5.29 -0.87
C GLY A 128 0.40 -6.33 -0.77
N ARG A 129 -0.61 -6.06 0.06
CA ARG A 129 -1.77 -6.97 0.21
C ARG A 129 -2.67 -6.98 -1.02
N LEU A 130 -2.80 -5.85 -1.71
CA LEU A 130 -3.53 -5.78 -2.97
C LEU A 130 -2.83 -6.61 -4.04
N ALA A 131 -1.50 -6.53 -4.15
CA ALA A 131 -0.73 -7.37 -5.07
C ALA A 131 -0.95 -8.87 -4.78
N ASP A 132 -0.90 -9.28 -3.51
CA ASP A 132 -1.20 -10.66 -3.10
C ASP A 132 -2.61 -11.09 -3.53
N ALA A 133 -3.60 -10.21 -3.36
CA ALA A 133 -4.99 -10.47 -3.75
C ALA A 133 -5.13 -10.62 -5.28
N LYS A 134 -4.52 -9.73 -6.07
CA LYS A 134 -4.51 -9.80 -7.55
C LYS A 134 -3.94 -11.14 -8.04
N VAL A 135 -2.79 -11.53 -7.49
CA VAL A 135 -2.13 -12.79 -7.86
C VAL A 135 -3.00 -13.99 -7.49
N CYS A 136 -3.62 -14.00 -6.31
CA CYS A 136 -4.50 -15.09 -5.91
C CYS A 136 -5.75 -15.18 -6.80
N LEU A 137 -6.38 -14.05 -7.14
CA LEU A 137 -7.53 -13.99 -8.06
C LEU A 137 -7.19 -14.63 -9.41
N LEU A 138 -6.07 -14.24 -10.03
CA LEU A 138 -5.61 -14.80 -11.30
C LEU A 138 -5.29 -16.30 -11.19
N HIS A 139 -4.57 -16.72 -10.14
CA HIS A 139 -4.28 -18.14 -9.97
C HIS A 139 -5.54 -18.99 -9.79
N ILE A 140 -6.54 -18.48 -9.08
CA ILE A 140 -7.82 -19.17 -8.91
C ILE A 140 -8.54 -19.28 -10.25
N SER A 141 -8.59 -18.21 -11.06
CA SER A 141 -9.25 -18.29 -12.37
C SER A 141 -8.56 -19.29 -13.30
N LEU A 142 -7.22 -19.27 -13.38
CA LEU A 142 -6.43 -20.20 -14.18
C LEU A 142 -6.60 -21.65 -13.71
N ALA A 143 -6.60 -21.89 -12.39
CA ALA A 143 -6.83 -23.21 -11.83
C ALA A 143 -8.20 -23.78 -12.24
N HIS A 144 -9.24 -22.96 -12.19
CA HIS A 144 -10.58 -23.36 -12.60
C HIS A 144 -10.76 -23.49 -14.12
N ARG A 145 -9.87 -22.88 -14.93
CA ARG A 145 -9.89 -22.94 -16.40
C ARG A 145 -9.13 -24.17 -16.94
N ASP A 146 -7.95 -24.43 -16.40
CA ASP A 146 -6.92 -25.25 -17.06
C ASP A 146 -6.58 -26.57 -16.34
N TRP A 147 -6.77 -26.67 -15.01
CA TRP A 147 -6.30 -27.85 -14.27
C TRP A 147 -7.13 -29.12 -14.53
N VAL A 148 -8.36 -28.96 -14.99
CA VAL A 148 -9.25 -30.07 -15.36
C VAL A 148 -9.76 -29.83 -16.79
N PRO A 149 -9.75 -30.85 -17.66
CA PRO A 149 -10.30 -30.73 -19.01
C PRO A 149 -11.78 -30.31 -19.00
N ALA A 150 -12.18 -29.48 -19.97
CA ALA A 150 -13.54 -28.94 -20.06
C ALA A 150 -14.62 -30.04 -20.14
N ASP A 151 -14.29 -31.19 -20.75
CA ASP A 151 -15.22 -32.32 -20.95
C ASP A 151 -15.65 -33.00 -19.65
N GLN A 152 -14.89 -32.82 -18.56
CA GLN A 152 -15.16 -33.42 -17.25
C GLN A 152 -15.91 -32.47 -16.31
N LEU A 153 -16.13 -31.23 -16.74
CA LEU A 153 -16.77 -30.18 -15.95
C LEU A 153 -18.16 -29.86 -16.50
N PRO A 154 -19.09 -29.39 -15.63
CA PRO A 154 -20.35 -28.81 -16.10
C PRO A 154 -20.10 -27.65 -17.07
N ALA A 155 -20.94 -27.52 -18.10
CA ALA A 155 -20.82 -26.47 -19.12
C ALA A 155 -20.77 -25.05 -18.50
N ASP A 156 -21.56 -24.82 -17.45
CA ASP A 156 -21.69 -23.51 -16.79
C ASP A 156 -20.59 -23.24 -15.75
N HIS A 157 -19.66 -24.18 -15.50
CA HIS A 157 -18.67 -24.05 -14.42
C HIS A 157 -17.76 -22.84 -14.60
N ARG A 158 -17.24 -22.63 -15.81
CA ARG A 158 -16.33 -21.52 -16.12
C ARG A 158 -17.02 -20.16 -15.94
N GLU A 159 -18.24 -20.04 -16.44
CA GLU A 159 -19.06 -18.84 -16.29
C GLU A 159 -19.40 -18.59 -14.81
N ALA A 160 -19.80 -19.63 -14.07
CA ALA A 160 -20.11 -19.52 -12.65
C ALA A 160 -18.89 -19.07 -11.81
N VAL A 161 -17.69 -19.54 -12.15
CA VAL A 161 -16.44 -19.10 -11.50
C VAL A 161 -16.16 -17.64 -11.83
N HIS A 162 -16.23 -17.25 -13.11
CA HIS A 162 -15.99 -15.88 -13.53
C HIS A 162 -16.94 -14.90 -12.83
N LEU A 163 -18.25 -15.19 -12.84
CA LEU A 163 -19.26 -14.37 -12.14
C LEU A 163 -19.01 -14.32 -10.62
N THR A 164 -18.55 -15.41 -10.01
CA THR A 164 -18.24 -15.43 -8.57
C THR A 164 -17.01 -14.58 -8.26
N LEU A 165 -15.97 -14.63 -9.09
CA LEU A 165 -14.76 -13.82 -8.93
C LEU A 165 -15.03 -12.34 -9.20
N GLN A 166 -15.83 -12.01 -10.23
CA GLN A 166 -16.27 -10.65 -10.51
C GLN A 166 -17.08 -10.08 -9.33
N ALA A 167 -18.09 -10.82 -8.85
CA ALA A 167 -18.86 -10.41 -7.69
C ALA A 167 -18.00 -10.26 -6.41
N LEU A 168 -16.90 -11.02 -6.29
CA LEU A 168 -15.94 -10.87 -5.20
C LEU A 168 -15.15 -9.56 -5.34
N MET A 169 -14.65 -9.24 -6.53
CA MET A 169 -13.95 -7.99 -6.82
C MET A 169 -14.88 -6.78 -6.60
N ASP A 170 -16.12 -6.84 -7.09
CA ASP A 170 -17.12 -5.80 -6.85
C ASP A 170 -17.40 -5.60 -5.36
N CYS A 171 -17.58 -6.70 -4.61
CA CYS A 171 -17.81 -6.62 -3.17
C CYS A 171 -16.59 -6.06 -2.42
N MET A 172 -15.37 -6.34 -2.88
CA MET A 172 -14.15 -5.74 -2.34
C MET A 172 -14.14 -4.23 -2.62
N GLN A 173 -14.41 -3.80 -3.85
CA GLN A 173 -14.49 -2.40 -4.22
C GLN A 173 -15.55 -1.65 -3.41
N GLU A 174 -16.78 -2.17 -3.35
CA GLU A 174 -17.87 -1.60 -2.54
C GLU A 174 -17.49 -1.48 -1.05
N TYR A 175 -16.67 -2.39 -0.53
CA TYR A 175 -16.18 -2.32 0.84
C TYR A 175 -15.14 -1.20 1.01
N PHE A 176 -14.18 -1.09 0.09
CA PHE A 176 -13.04 -0.16 0.18
C PHE A 176 -13.32 1.24 -0.36
N TRP A 177 -14.36 1.46 -1.15
CA TRP A 177 -14.68 2.77 -1.72
C TRP A 177 -15.22 3.79 -0.70
N PRO A 178 -16.22 3.47 0.15
CA PRO A 178 -16.89 4.51 0.92
C PRO A 178 -15.95 5.08 2.00
N PRO A 179 -15.87 6.42 2.15
CA PRO A 179 -15.08 7.04 3.19
C PRO A 179 -15.61 6.60 4.56
N ARG A 180 -14.69 6.30 5.49
CA ARG A 180 -15.10 5.93 6.85
C ARG A 180 -15.22 7.18 7.71
N PHE A 181 -16.38 7.34 8.33
CA PHE A 181 -16.61 8.41 9.30
C PHE A 181 -15.88 8.08 10.61
N TYR A 182 -14.63 8.51 10.72
CA TYR A 182 -13.91 8.47 11.98
C TYR A 182 -13.95 9.84 12.65
N SER A 183 -14.78 9.93 13.70
CA SER A 183 -14.84 10.94 14.75
C SER A 183 -13.94 12.17 14.57
N ARG A 184 -14.23 13.02 13.57
CA ARG A 184 -13.53 14.32 13.42
C ARG A 184 -13.96 15.29 14.51
N HIS A 185 -15.15 15.07 15.08
CA HIS A 185 -15.81 15.90 16.08
C HIS A 185 -16.22 15.04 17.29
N TYR A 186 -15.78 15.44 18.48
CA TYR A 186 -16.20 14.90 19.76
C TYR A 186 -16.69 16.08 20.63
N PRO A 187 -17.77 15.96 21.42
CA PRO A 187 -18.64 14.78 21.64
C PRO A 187 -19.57 14.43 20.47
N TYR A 188 -20.00 13.16 20.41
CA TYR A 188 -20.85 12.57 19.36
C TYR A 188 -22.31 13.07 19.38
N PHE A 189 -22.55 14.38 19.30
CA PHE A 189 -23.91 14.86 19.12
C PHE A 189 -24.35 14.63 17.67
N GLN A 190 -25.50 13.97 17.48
CA GLN A 190 -26.16 13.69 16.19
C GLN A 190 -25.43 12.71 15.23
N VAL A 191 -24.22 12.24 15.54
CA VAL A 191 -23.40 11.36 14.67
C VAL A 191 -23.69 9.85 14.84
N ARG A 192 -24.42 9.46 15.90
CA ARG A 192 -24.65 8.04 16.22
C ARG A 192 -25.37 7.26 15.11
N GLN A 193 -26.30 7.89 14.40
CA GLN A 193 -27.06 7.24 13.33
C GLN A 193 -26.16 6.88 12.14
N GLU A 194 -25.24 7.77 11.76
CA GLU A 194 -24.32 7.53 10.66
C GLU A 194 -23.29 6.44 11.00
N MET A 195 -22.78 6.42 12.22
CA MET A 195 -21.91 5.33 12.70
C MET A 195 -22.64 3.98 12.68
N MET A 196 -23.91 3.95 13.10
CA MET A 196 -24.73 2.74 13.04
C MET A 196 -24.98 2.30 11.60
N ARG A 197 -25.20 3.23 10.67
CA ARG A 197 -25.34 2.95 9.24
C ARG A 197 -24.08 2.30 8.68
N ILE A 198 -22.92 2.93 8.89
CA ILE A 198 -21.62 2.42 8.44
C ILE A 198 -21.35 1.01 9.01
N ALA A 199 -21.65 0.79 10.29
CA ALA A 199 -21.47 -0.52 10.91
C ALA A 199 -22.39 -1.60 10.30
N ARG A 200 -23.64 -1.25 9.96
CA ARG A 200 -24.58 -2.17 9.30
C ARG A 200 -24.14 -2.48 7.87
N ASP A 201 -23.73 -1.47 7.11
CA ASP A 201 -23.26 -1.61 5.73
C ASP A 201 -22.02 -2.52 5.71
N ARG A 202 -21.06 -2.29 6.62
CA ARG A 202 -19.90 -3.16 6.83
C ARG A 202 -20.31 -4.62 7.08
N ALA A 203 -21.24 -4.85 8.00
CA ALA A 203 -21.73 -6.20 8.31
C ALA A 203 -22.45 -6.85 7.12
N ALA A 204 -23.10 -6.06 6.26
CA ALA A 204 -23.71 -6.56 5.02
C ALA A 204 -22.64 -7.01 4.02
N HIS A 205 -21.61 -6.19 3.75
CA HIS A 205 -20.53 -6.55 2.84
C HIS A 205 -19.72 -7.75 3.33
N ILE A 206 -19.39 -7.85 4.63
CA ILE A 206 -18.67 -9.01 5.19
C ILE A 206 -19.49 -10.30 5.01
N ARG A 207 -20.80 -10.24 5.21
CA ARG A 207 -21.70 -11.39 4.98
C ARG A 207 -21.75 -11.78 3.50
N ARG A 208 -21.85 -10.80 2.59
CA ARG A 208 -21.82 -11.02 1.14
C ARG A 208 -20.51 -11.68 0.72
N LEU A 209 -19.38 -11.14 1.17
CA LEU A 209 -18.06 -11.67 0.89
C LEU A 209 -17.89 -13.12 1.40
N SER A 210 -18.34 -13.39 2.63
CA SER A 210 -18.31 -14.74 3.20
C SER A 210 -19.15 -15.73 2.39
N ALA A 211 -20.30 -15.30 1.86
CA ALA A 211 -21.13 -16.12 0.99
C ALA A 211 -20.44 -16.40 -0.36
N LEU A 212 -19.74 -15.42 -0.92
CA LEU A 212 -18.97 -15.58 -2.16
C LEU A 212 -17.78 -16.53 -1.98
N PHE A 213 -17.03 -16.43 -0.87
CA PHE A 213 -15.98 -17.41 -0.56
C PHE A 213 -16.53 -18.83 -0.39
N LYS A 214 -17.71 -18.98 0.25
CA LYS A 214 -18.39 -20.27 0.33
C LYS A 214 -18.82 -20.79 -1.05
N ARG A 215 -19.28 -19.91 -1.93
CA ARG A 215 -19.62 -20.26 -3.32
C ARG A 215 -18.38 -20.73 -4.08
N LEU A 216 -17.26 -20.03 -3.94
CA LEU A 216 -15.99 -20.39 -4.55
C LEU A 216 -15.49 -21.77 -4.07
N ALA A 217 -15.56 -22.04 -2.75
CA ALA A 217 -15.24 -23.35 -2.20
C ALA A 217 -16.13 -24.47 -2.76
N THR A 218 -17.42 -24.18 -3.02
CA THR A 218 -18.34 -25.13 -3.66
C THR A 218 -17.95 -25.39 -5.11
N LEU A 219 -17.46 -24.39 -5.84
CA LEU A 219 -16.94 -24.55 -7.21
C LEU A 219 -15.63 -25.36 -7.20
N THR A 220 -14.77 -25.19 -6.20
CA THR A 220 -13.58 -26.04 -6.03
C THR A 220 -13.95 -27.51 -5.81
N GLU A 221 -15.05 -27.78 -5.11
CA GLU A 221 -15.56 -29.15 -4.95
C GLU A 221 -16.04 -29.77 -6.27
N VAL A 222 -16.57 -28.96 -7.20
CA VAL A 222 -16.92 -29.42 -8.55
C VAL A 222 -15.66 -29.85 -9.32
N LEU A 223 -14.56 -29.10 -9.23
CA LEU A 223 -13.27 -29.51 -9.81
C LEU A 223 -12.78 -30.84 -9.24
N ARG A 224 -12.90 -31.03 -7.91
CA ARG A 224 -12.51 -32.29 -7.24
C ARG A 224 -13.30 -33.48 -7.79
N ARG A 225 -14.62 -33.32 -7.98
CA ARG A 225 -15.46 -34.35 -8.60
C ARG A 225 -15.15 -34.59 -10.08
N GLY A 226 -14.67 -33.56 -10.77
CA GLY A 226 -14.19 -33.61 -12.15
C GLY A 226 -12.81 -34.24 -12.31
N GLY A 227 -12.22 -34.84 -11.28
CA GLY A 227 -10.94 -35.56 -11.39
C GLY A 227 -9.71 -34.78 -10.95
N LEU A 228 -9.87 -33.61 -10.31
CA LEU A 228 -8.75 -32.88 -9.72
C LEU A 228 -8.11 -33.69 -8.58
N SER A 229 -6.78 -33.85 -8.64
CA SER A 229 -6.00 -34.49 -7.56
C SER A 229 -6.15 -33.74 -6.23
N ASP A 230 -6.22 -34.48 -5.12
CA ASP A 230 -6.33 -33.93 -3.78
C ASP A 230 -5.19 -32.94 -3.44
N VAL A 231 -3.99 -33.15 -3.98
CA VAL A 231 -2.84 -32.26 -3.78
C VAL A 231 -3.11 -30.89 -4.41
N LEU A 232 -3.62 -30.86 -5.64
CA LEU A 232 -3.96 -29.62 -6.34
C LEU A 232 -5.17 -28.95 -5.68
N ALA A 233 -6.15 -29.73 -5.19
CA ALA A 233 -7.28 -29.19 -4.43
C ALA A 233 -6.84 -28.45 -3.16
N VAL A 234 -5.87 -29.01 -2.41
CA VAL A 234 -5.28 -28.34 -1.24
C VAL A 234 -4.55 -27.05 -1.64
N GLN A 235 -3.82 -27.04 -2.76
CA GLN A 235 -3.16 -25.84 -3.26
C GLN A 235 -4.18 -24.74 -3.60
N LEU A 236 -5.26 -25.09 -4.32
CA LEU A 236 -6.32 -24.15 -4.67
C LEU A 236 -7.01 -23.59 -3.42
N HIS A 237 -7.31 -24.44 -2.44
CA HIS A 237 -7.85 -23.98 -1.16
C HIS A 237 -6.92 -23.00 -0.43
N SER A 238 -5.60 -23.26 -0.45
CA SER A 238 -4.59 -22.34 0.10
C SER A 238 -4.57 -20.98 -0.63
N HIS A 239 -4.78 -20.95 -1.94
CA HIS A 239 -4.92 -19.70 -2.69
C HIS A 239 -6.20 -18.93 -2.30
N VAL A 240 -7.33 -19.62 -2.15
CA VAL A 240 -8.59 -19.01 -1.68
C VAL A 240 -8.43 -18.45 -0.26
N PHE A 241 -7.80 -19.20 0.64
CA PHE A 241 -7.52 -18.73 1.99
C PHE A 241 -6.61 -17.51 2.01
N ARG A 242 -5.54 -17.50 1.18
CA ARG A 242 -4.65 -16.34 1.05
C ARG A 242 -5.39 -15.10 0.52
N LEU A 243 -6.29 -15.27 -0.44
CA LEU A 243 -7.13 -14.18 -0.93
C LEU A 243 -8.01 -13.58 0.19
N GLN A 244 -8.66 -14.43 0.98
CA GLN A 244 -9.44 -13.99 2.14
C GLN A 244 -8.55 -13.29 3.17
N GLN A 245 -7.37 -13.83 3.45
CA GLN A 245 -6.41 -13.23 4.37
C GLN A 245 -5.95 -11.84 3.89
N SER A 246 -5.64 -11.68 2.60
CA SER A 246 -5.26 -10.39 2.02
C SER A 246 -6.38 -9.37 2.12
N PHE A 247 -7.64 -9.78 1.89
CA PHE A 247 -8.80 -8.92 2.12
C PHE A 247 -8.88 -8.45 3.57
N GLU A 248 -8.80 -9.36 4.55
CA GLU A 248 -8.90 -9.00 5.97
C GLU A 248 -7.74 -8.09 6.41
N HIS A 249 -6.53 -8.30 5.89
CA HIS A 249 -5.40 -7.39 6.16
C HIS A 249 -5.63 -6.00 5.57
N MET A 250 -6.12 -5.89 4.34
CA MET A 250 -6.49 -4.59 3.76
C MET A 250 -7.62 -3.93 4.56
N ALA A 251 -8.62 -4.70 5.00
CA ALA A 251 -9.72 -4.22 5.84
C ALA A 251 -9.20 -3.68 7.18
N ASN A 252 -8.23 -4.36 7.79
CA ASN A 252 -7.57 -3.89 9.01
C ASN A 252 -6.84 -2.56 8.79
N VAL A 253 -6.12 -2.40 7.67
CA VAL A 253 -5.45 -1.12 7.33
C VAL A 253 -6.46 0.02 7.17
N LYS A 254 -7.62 -0.26 6.55
CA LYS A 254 -8.69 0.74 6.37
C LYS A 254 -9.38 1.13 7.69
N GLU A 255 -9.63 0.15 8.56
CA GLU A 255 -10.42 0.31 9.79
C GLU A 255 -9.57 0.83 10.96
N PHE A 256 -8.38 0.28 11.18
CA PHE A 256 -7.51 0.68 12.28
C PHE A 256 -6.54 1.78 11.82
N ARG A 257 -6.98 3.03 12.03
CA ARG A 257 -6.20 4.24 11.71
C ARG A 257 -5.45 4.78 12.92
N THR A 258 -4.76 5.91 12.74
CA THR A 258 -4.09 6.62 13.83
C THR A 258 -5.09 6.91 14.96
N PRO A 259 -4.72 6.69 16.24
CA PRO A 259 -5.62 6.96 17.36
C PRO A 259 -6.10 8.42 17.38
N GLN A 260 -7.38 8.65 17.68
CA GLN A 260 -7.98 9.98 17.70
C GLN A 260 -7.27 10.95 18.64
N VAL A 261 -6.82 10.47 19.80
CA VAL A 261 -6.12 11.30 20.80
C VAL A 261 -4.85 11.91 20.21
N VAL A 262 -4.09 11.13 19.46
CA VAL A 262 -2.84 11.57 18.83
C VAL A 262 -3.12 12.65 17.77
N ARG A 263 -4.15 12.45 16.94
CA ARG A 263 -4.58 13.46 15.96
C ARG A 263 -5.03 14.76 16.62
N ALA A 264 -5.82 14.66 17.68
CA ALA A 264 -6.30 15.83 18.42
C ALA A 264 -5.13 16.60 19.05
N ALA A 265 -4.18 15.89 19.67
CA ALA A 265 -2.98 16.49 20.23
C ALA A 265 -2.16 17.23 19.17
N ALA A 266 -1.90 16.60 18.01
CA ALA A 266 -1.16 17.23 16.91
C ALA A 266 -1.84 18.52 16.41
N ARG A 267 -3.17 18.51 16.26
CA ARG A 267 -3.95 19.71 15.89
C ARG A 267 -3.84 20.81 16.93
N VAL A 268 -3.98 20.49 18.21
CA VAL A 268 -3.87 21.49 19.29
C VAL A 268 -2.47 22.08 19.35
N TYR A 269 -1.43 21.25 19.26
CA TYR A 269 -0.06 21.73 19.32
C TYR A 269 0.27 22.63 18.13
N ILE A 270 0.02 22.18 16.90
CA ILE A 270 0.35 22.95 15.70
C ILE A 270 -0.52 24.20 15.59
N ILE A 271 -1.86 24.06 15.67
CA ILE A 271 -2.77 25.16 15.31
C ILE A 271 -2.91 26.20 16.43
N LEU A 272 -2.85 25.78 17.70
CA LEU A 272 -3.11 26.66 18.84
C LEU A 272 -1.85 27.00 19.61
N LEU A 273 -1.08 25.97 20.02
CA LEU A 273 0.02 26.17 20.96
C LEU A 273 1.20 26.88 20.30
N VAL A 274 1.60 26.46 19.09
CA VAL A 274 2.77 27.01 18.39
C VAL A 274 2.58 28.50 18.07
N PRO A 275 1.52 28.93 17.37
CA PRO A 275 1.25 30.35 17.12
C PRO A 275 1.20 31.21 18.38
N LEU A 276 0.58 30.72 19.46
CA LEU A 276 0.41 31.48 20.69
C LEU A 276 1.74 31.63 21.46
N PHE A 277 2.50 30.54 21.60
CA PHE A 277 3.75 30.56 22.36
C PHE A 277 4.91 31.18 21.59
N TYR A 278 4.97 31.07 20.27
CA TYR A 278 6.05 31.64 19.45
C TYR A 278 5.81 33.10 19.02
N GLY A 279 4.66 33.69 19.34
CA GLY A 279 4.39 35.12 19.11
C GLY A 279 5.50 36.08 19.65
N PRO A 280 5.98 35.92 20.90
CA PRO A 280 7.09 36.70 21.46
C PRO A 280 8.41 36.54 20.68
N TYR A 281 8.68 35.35 20.15
CA TYR A 281 9.87 35.09 19.35
C TYR A 281 9.84 35.92 18.06
N TYR A 282 8.71 35.95 17.35
CA TYR A 282 8.59 36.77 16.15
C TYR A 282 8.62 38.28 16.44
N ALA A 283 8.19 38.69 17.64
CA ALA A 283 8.37 40.08 18.09
C ALA A 283 9.86 40.44 18.28
N GLN A 284 10.71 39.50 18.71
CA GLN A 284 12.16 39.67 18.73
C GLN A 284 12.73 39.74 17.30
N VAL A 285 12.32 38.85 16.40
CA VAL A 285 12.74 38.87 14.99
C VAL A 285 12.42 40.22 14.34
N ARG A 286 11.27 40.83 14.67
CA ARG A 286 10.94 42.19 14.22
C ARG A 286 11.95 43.23 14.72
N GLN A 287 12.39 43.15 15.97
CA GLN A 287 13.35 44.09 16.54
C GLN A 287 14.71 43.98 15.87
N GLU A 288 15.17 42.75 15.64
CA GLU A 288 16.46 42.47 15.00
C GLU A 288 16.48 42.86 13.52
N SER A 289 15.40 42.56 12.80
CA SER A 289 15.28 42.88 11.36
C SER A 289 14.77 44.29 11.06
N ALA A 290 14.34 45.04 12.09
CA ALA A 290 13.63 46.31 12.00
C ALA A 290 12.38 46.33 11.08
N SER A 291 11.87 45.15 10.68
CA SER A 291 10.76 45.03 9.71
C SER A 291 9.66 44.12 10.24
N PHE A 292 8.47 44.70 10.45
CA PHE A 292 7.27 43.93 10.82
C PHE A 292 6.85 42.97 9.70
N ALA A 293 6.94 43.41 8.45
CA ALA A 293 6.55 42.60 7.30
C ALA A 293 7.40 41.33 7.20
N PHE A 294 8.71 41.44 7.45
CA PHE A 294 9.60 40.29 7.45
C PHE A 294 9.25 39.29 8.56
N ALA A 295 9.07 39.76 9.79
CA ALA A 295 8.70 38.90 10.92
C ALA A 295 7.35 38.19 10.70
N LEU A 296 6.35 38.91 10.17
CA LEU A 296 5.04 38.34 9.87
C LEU A 296 5.11 37.30 8.76
N PHE A 297 5.82 37.60 7.67
CA PHE A 297 6.00 36.67 6.56
C PHE A 297 6.73 35.40 6.98
N PHE A 298 7.78 35.55 7.78
CA PHE A 298 8.52 34.41 8.34
C PHE A 298 7.61 33.54 9.22
N ALA A 299 6.80 34.14 10.09
CA ALA A 299 5.83 33.41 10.92
C ALA A 299 4.79 32.65 10.09
N MET A 300 4.24 33.28 9.05
CA MET A 300 3.27 32.63 8.16
C MET A 300 3.88 31.45 7.40
N ILE A 301 5.11 31.56 6.91
CA ILE A 301 5.79 30.44 6.23
C ILE A 301 6.09 29.30 7.19
N SER A 302 6.59 29.59 8.40
CA SER A 302 6.86 28.57 9.42
C SER A 302 5.58 27.80 9.77
N GLU A 303 4.48 28.51 9.98
CA GLU A 303 3.18 27.90 10.29
C GLU A 303 2.64 27.10 9.10
N LEU A 304 2.72 27.66 7.89
CA LEU A 304 2.32 26.97 6.68
C LEU A 304 3.08 25.66 6.51
N ALA A 305 4.38 25.62 6.79
CA ALA A 305 5.19 24.40 6.72
C ALA A 305 4.71 23.31 7.70
N LEU A 306 4.46 23.68 8.96
CA LEU A 306 3.98 22.73 9.99
C LEU A 306 2.59 22.19 9.66
N VAL A 307 1.65 23.06 9.27
CA VAL A 307 0.29 22.64 8.91
C VAL A 307 0.28 21.83 7.62
N THR A 308 1.14 22.14 6.64
CA THR A 308 1.28 21.34 5.42
C THR A 308 1.70 19.91 5.75
N LEU A 309 2.69 19.74 6.64
CA LEU A 309 3.13 18.42 7.05
C LEU A 309 2.02 17.64 7.76
N LEU A 310 1.23 18.30 8.62
CA LEU A 310 0.07 17.70 9.28
C LEU A 310 -1.03 17.31 8.26
N ASN A 311 -1.34 18.19 7.30
CA ASN A 311 -2.32 17.91 6.25
C ASN A 311 -1.87 16.73 5.37
N ALA A 312 -0.57 16.64 5.05
CA ALA A 312 -0.01 15.50 4.34
C ALA A 312 -0.18 14.19 5.12
N ALA A 313 0.14 14.18 6.42
CA ALA A 313 -0.06 13.01 7.26
C ALA A 313 -1.55 12.57 7.31
N MET A 314 -2.47 13.53 7.34
CA MET A 314 -3.91 13.25 7.32
C MET A 314 -4.39 12.76 5.94
N ALA A 315 -3.87 13.30 4.83
CA ALA A 315 -4.23 12.89 3.49
C ALA A 315 -3.80 11.45 3.17
N LEU A 316 -2.69 10.99 3.77
CA LEU A 316 -2.18 9.63 3.62
C LEU A 316 -2.79 8.63 4.63
N GLU A 317 -3.68 9.08 5.49
CA GLU A 317 -4.20 8.25 6.59
C GLU A 317 -5.12 7.12 6.11
N ASP A 318 -5.87 7.35 5.03
CA ASP A 318 -6.71 6.35 4.38
C ASP A 318 -6.16 6.07 2.98
N PRO A 319 -5.49 4.92 2.75
CA PRO A 319 -4.90 4.63 1.46
C PRO A 319 -5.96 4.31 0.39
N PHE A 320 -7.22 4.10 0.76
CA PHE A 320 -8.30 3.78 -0.18
C PHE A 320 -9.21 4.99 -0.46
N ASP A 321 -8.90 6.17 0.09
CA ASP A 321 -9.65 7.39 -0.19
C ASP A 321 -9.14 8.01 -1.50
N ASN A 322 -9.97 8.00 -2.54
CA ASN A 322 -9.64 8.60 -3.84
C ASN A 322 -9.69 10.14 -3.81
N LEU A 323 -10.02 10.75 -2.67
CA LEU A 323 -9.89 12.18 -2.45
C LEU A 323 -8.46 12.58 -2.05
N GLY A 324 -7.65 11.63 -1.59
CA GLY A 324 -6.25 11.87 -1.22
C GLY A 324 -5.36 12.09 -2.46
N LEU A 325 -4.30 12.89 -2.30
CA LEU A 325 -3.32 13.14 -3.37
C LEU A 325 -2.57 11.86 -3.81
N ASP A 326 -2.57 10.82 -2.98
CA ASP A 326 -1.80 9.57 -3.20
C ASP A 326 -2.58 8.33 -2.71
N GLY A 327 -3.84 8.22 -3.14
CA GLY A 327 -4.70 7.05 -2.89
C GLY A 327 -4.39 5.86 -3.81
N ILE A 328 -4.76 4.66 -3.36
CA ILE A 328 -4.70 3.42 -4.14
C ILE A 328 -5.99 3.30 -4.95
N TYR A 329 -5.87 3.38 -6.28
CA TYR A 329 -6.98 3.15 -7.20
C TYR A 329 -7.30 1.66 -7.31
N LEU A 330 -8.12 1.18 -6.39
CA LEU A 330 -8.53 -0.22 -6.33
C LEU A 330 -9.26 -0.66 -7.61
N ASP A 331 -10.10 0.21 -8.16
CA ASP A 331 -10.89 -0.02 -9.36
C ASP A 331 -10.01 -0.36 -10.56
N GLU A 332 -8.96 0.44 -10.78
CA GLU A 332 -7.98 0.21 -11.86
C GLU A 332 -7.23 -1.10 -11.63
N ALA A 333 -6.76 -1.33 -10.40
CA ALA A 333 -6.02 -2.53 -10.06
C ALA A 333 -6.83 -3.83 -10.19
N LEU A 334 -8.14 -3.79 -9.90
CA LEU A 334 -9.05 -4.93 -10.07
C LEU A 334 -9.49 -5.07 -11.53
N TYR A 335 -9.69 -3.97 -12.25
CA TYR A 335 -9.97 -3.98 -13.69
C TYR A 335 -8.83 -4.65 -14.48
N GLU A 336 -7.57 -4.36 -14.15
CA GLU A 336 -6.43 -5.08 -14.75
C GLU A 336 -6.52 -6.60 -14.59
N VAL A 337 -6.97 -7.07 -13.42
CA VAL A 337 -7.15 -8.49 -13.14
C VAL A 337 -8.31 -9.05 -13.95
N GLU A 338 -9.45 -8.36 -14.01
CA GLU A 338 -10.60 -8.76 -14.82
C GLU A 338 -10.23 -8.88 -16.30
N GLN A 339 -9.50 -7.90 -16.85
CA GLN A 339 -9.01 -7.95 -18.24
C GLN A 339 -8.06 -9.12 -18.46
N ALA A 340 -7.13 -9.37 -17.53
CA ALA A 340 -6.23 -10.52 -17.62
C ALA A 340 -6.96 -11.86 -17.54
N MET A 341 -8.10 -11.95 -16.83
CA MET A 341 -8.93 -13.16 -16.79
C MET A 341 -9.70 -13.40 -18.10
N LEU A 342 -10.13 -12.33 -18.78
CA LEU A 342 -10.87 -12.38 -20.03
C LEU A 342 -9.97 -12.55 -21.26
N MET A 343 -8.66 -12.32 -21.10
CA MET A 343 -7.71 -12.34 -22.20
C MET A 343 -7.55 -13.75 -22.79
N ASN A 344 -7.72 -13.87 -24.11
CA ASN A 344 -7.31 -15.06 -24.86
C ASN A 344 -5.80 -15.00 -25.11
N GLU A 345 -5.04 -15.72 -24.29
CA GLU A 345 -3.57 -15.76 -24.29
C GLU A 345 -2.99 -16.03 -25.70
N ASP A 346 -3.60 -16.92 -26.47
CA ASP A 346 -3.16 -17.30 -27.81
C ASP A 346 -3.19 -16.16 -28.82
N MET A 347 -4.08 -15.18 -28.65
CA MET A 347 -4.20 -14.04 -29.56
C MET A 347 -3.11 -12.98 -29.29
N GLU A 348 -2.77 -12.74 -28.03
CA GLU A 348 -1.78 -11.74 -27.65
C GLU A 348 -0.34 -12.24 -27.88
N LEU A 349 -0.06 -13.51 -27.61
CA LEU A 349 1.21 -14.13 -27.98
C LEU A 349 1.48 -14.05 -29.48
N ARG A 350 0.42 -14.12 -30.31
CA ARG A 350 0.49 -13.91 -31.76
C ARG A 350 0.74 -12.46 -32.16
N LYS A 351 0.19 -11.48 -31.44
CA LYS A 351 0.46 -10.05 -31.70
C LYS A 351 1.89 -9.64 -31.30
N GLY A 352 2.47 -10.29 -30.30
CA GLY A 352 3.83 -10.03 -29.83
C GLY A 352 4.95 -10.69 -30.63
N GLN A 353 4.63 -11.64 -31.53
CA GLN A 353 5.61 -12.22 -32.43
C GLN A 353 5.88 -11.25 -33.60
N PRO A 354 7.13 -10.75 -33.78
CA PRO A 354 7.45 -9.99 -34.98
C PRO A 354 7.16 -10.90 -36.17
N ALA A 355 6.45 -10.38 -37.16
CA ALA A 355 6.13 -11.09 -38.39
C ALA A 355 7.43 -11.55 -39.07
N HIS A 356 7.88 -12.76 -38.78
CA HIS A 356 8.82 -13.46 -39.62
C HIS A 356 8.06 -13.75 -40.92
N GLY A 357 8.41 -12.97 -41.95
CA GLY A 357 7.74 -12.96 -43.24
C GLY A 357 7.53 -14.36 -43.78
N HIS A 358 6.28 -14.64 -44.13
CA HIS A 358 5.96 -15.66 -45.10
C HIS A 358 6.57 -15.27 -46.46
N ALA A 359 7.54 -16.05 -46.91
CA ALA A 359 7.81 -16.27 -48.33
C ALA A 359 7.81 -17.78 -48.58
N GLY A 360 7.11 -18.20 -49.64
CA GLY A 360 6.72 -19.57 -50.03
C GLY A 360 7.75 -20.67 -49.78
N GLY A 361 7.36 -21.89 -49.47
CA GLY A 361 6.46 -22.73 -50.26
C GLY A 361 7.27 -23.96 -50.70
N GLY A 362 6.88 -25.16 -50.26
CA GLY A 362 7.56 -26.42 -50.61
C GLY A 362 7.10 -27.56 -49.73
N ALA A 363 6.21 -28.39 -50.27
CA ALA A 363 5.73 -29.60 -49.63
C ALA A 363 6.84 -30.63 -49.44
N THR A 364 6.96 -31.19 -48.24
CA THR A 364 7.45 -32.56 -48.03
C THR A 364 6.79 -33.20 -46.82
N THR A 365 6.07 -34.26 -47.13
CA THR A 365 5.50 -35.30 -46.27
C THR A 365 6.49 -35.84 -45.25
N TYR A 366 6.10 -35.89 -43.96
CA TYR A 366 6.44 -37.00 -43.06
C TYR A 366 5.26 -37.26 -42.12
N ALA A 367 4.45 -38.25 -42.51
CA ALA A 367 3.62 -39.01 -41.59
C ALA A 367 4.51 -40.00 -40.81
N ASN A 368 4.01 -40.39 -39.63
CA ASN A 368 4.53 -41.38 -38.68
C ASN A 368 5.65 -40.93 -37.74
N LEU A 369 5.31 -40.79 -36.45
CA LEU A 369 5.89 -41.61 -35.37
C LEU A 369 5.09 -41.45 -34.06
N HIS A 370 4.69 -42.59 -33.50
CA HIS A 370 4.02 -42.79 -32.22
C HIS A 370 4.82 -42.24 -31.01
N PRO A 371 4.18 -42.09 -29.83
CA PRO A 371 4.78 -41.48 -28.66
C PRO A 371 5.73 -42.46 -27.96
N ARG A 372 6.95 -41.99 -27.66
CA ARG A 372 7.89 -42.70 -26.78
C ARG A 372 7.84 -42.11 -25.39
N GLU A 373 7.35 -42.91 -24.46
CA GLU A 373 7.48 -42.75 -23.02
C GLU A 373 8.94 -42.47 -22.64
N HIS A 374 9.17 -41.43 -21.83
CA HIS A 374 10.36 -41.34 -21.02
C HIS A 374 9.96 -41.18 -19.55
N ARG A 375 9.99 -42.31 -18.84
CA ARG A 375 10.13 -42.38 -17.38
C ARG A 375 11.38 -41.60 -16.97
N VAL A 376 11.24 -40.66 -16.04
CA VAL A 376 12.36 -40.16 -15.25
C VAL A 376 12.28 -40.82 -13.88
N ASN A 377 13.19 -41.76 -13.64
CA ASN A 377 13.43 -42.35 -12.33
C ASN A 377 14.05 -41.30 -11.40
N PHE A 378 13.40 -41.02 -10.27
CA PHE A 378 14.02 -40.38 -9.12
C PHE A 378 14.68 -41.46 -8.27
N ALA A 379 16.01 -41.48 -8.22
CA ALA A 379 16.74 -42.14 -7.15
C ALA A 379 18.10 -41.47 -6.89
N SER A 380 18.20 -40.95 -5.66
CA SER A 380 19.40 -40.84 -4.82
C SER A 380 20.57 -39.97 -5.28
N ALA A 381 20.73 -38.82 -4.61
CA ALA A 381 22.04 -38.32 -4.22
C ALA A 381 21.90 -37.43 -2.97
N ASN A 382 22.30 -38.00 -1.83
CA ASN A 382 22.63 -37.32 -0.59
C ASN A 382 23.64 -36.19 -0.82
N GLY A 383 23.46 -35.06 -0.12
CA GLY A 383 24.47 -34.00 -0.08
C GLY A 383 23.95 -32.66 0.43
N LEU A 384 23.44 -32.61 1.67
CA LEU A 384 23.22 -31.34 2.39
C LEU A 384 24.43 -31.03 3.28
N PRO A 385 25.05 -29.85 3.20
CA PRO A 385 25.95 -29.38 4.25
C PRO A 385 25.15 -28.68 5.35
N GLN A 386 25.12 -29.28 6.54
CA GLN A 386 24.80 -28.61 7.80
C GLN A 386 26.07 -27.90 8.31
N SER A 387 26.03 -26.59 8.50
CA SER A 387 26.72 -25.88 9.60
C SER A 387 26.56 -24.36 9.48
N ALA A 388 25.44 -23.85 9.98
CA ALA A 388 25.31 -22.49 10.51
C ALA A 388 24.09 -22.45 11.45
N GLN A 389 24.18 -23.19 12.56
CA GLN A 389 23.28 -23.02 13.69
C GLN A 389 23.72 -21.76 14.44
N SER A 390 23.02 -20.65 14.26
CA SER A 390 23.01 -19.55 15.23
C SER A 390 21.84 -19.78 16.18
N SER A 391 22.19 -19.80 17.45
CA SER A 391 21.37 -20.01 18.63
C SER A 391 20.28 -18.95 18.78
N PHE A 392 19.01 -19.37 18.71
CA PHE A 392 17.87 -18.61 19.24
C PHE A 392 17.25 -19.41 20.39
N THR A 393 17.75 -19.16 21.59
CA THR A 393 17.18 -19.66 22.84
C THR A 393 15.83 -18.97 23.08
N GLN A 394 14.74 -19.73 23.00
CA GLN A 394 13.44 -19.30 23.53
C GLN A 394 13.53 -19.14 25.05
N PRO A 395 12.99 -18.07 25.65
CA PRO A 395 12.81 -18.00 27.09
C PRO A 395 11.75 -19.01 27.54
N PRO A 396 11.88 -19.61 28.74
CA PRO A 396 10.91 -20.58 29.24
C PRO A 396 9.55 -19.93 29.51
N MET A 397 8.48 -20.63 29.13
CA MET A 397 7.09 -20.32 29.48
C MET A 397 6.93 -20.28 31.02
N PRO A 398 6.22 -19.29 31.58
CA PRO A 398 5.90 -19.27 32.99
C PRO A 398 4.86 -20.35 33.34
N ASP A 399 5.11 -20.99 34.47
CA ASP A 399 4.36 -22.12 35.02
C ASP A 399 2.89 -21.76 35.29
N SER A 400 1.96 -22.57 34.78
CA SER A 400 0.51 -22.33 34.79
C SER A 400 -0.10 -22.37 36.20
N ARG A 401 0.68 -22.74 37.22
CA ARG A 401 0.30 -22.70 38.64
C ARG A 401 0.49 -21.34 39.30
N ALA A 402 1.34 -20.46 38.78
CA ALA A 402 1.58 -19.14 39.37
C ALA A 402 0.48 -18.10 39.04
N VAL A 403 -0.33 -18.35 38.01
CA VAL A 403 -1.42 -17.45 37.58
C VAL A 403 -2.70 -17.64 38.40
N HIS A 404 -2.89 -18.81 39.04
CA HIS A 404 -4.04 -19.07 39.89
C HIS A 404 -3.88 -18.59 41.34
N GLU A 405 -2.66 -18.33 41.80
CA GLU A 405 -2.39 -17.95 43.20
C GLU A 405 -2.27 -16.43 43.41
N ALA A 406 -2.22 -15.65 42.33
CA ALA A 406 -2.18 -14.18 42.36
C ALA A 406 -3.58 -13.51 42.39
N ALA A 407 -4.66 -14.27 42.22
CA ALA A 407 -6.02 -13.74 42.13
C ALA A 407 -6.75 -13.58 43.50
N HIS A 408 -6.11 -13.96 44.62
CA HIS A 408 -6.75 -13.98 45.95
C HIS A 408 -6.05 -13.19 47.06
N ARG A 409 -5.13 -12.27 46.74
CA ARG A 409 -4.59 -11.33 47.75
C ARG A 409 -5.28 -9.96 47.67
N PRO A 410 -5.96 -9.48 48.72
CA PRO A 410 -6.44 -8.11 48.76
C PRO A 410 -5.27 -7.13 48.92
N LEU A 411 -5.32 -6.03 48.18
CA LEU A 411 -4.36 -4.92 48.30
C LEU A 411 -4.55 -4.21 49.65
N PRO A 412 -3.47 -3.80 50.33
CA PRO A 412 -3.56 -3.06 51.58
C PRO A 412 -3.95 -1.60 51.30
N GLY A 413 -5.08 -1.14 51.86
CA GLY A 413 -5.40 0.29 51.95
C GLY A 413 -6.69 0.77 51.26
N SER A 414 -7.80 0.03 51.36
CA SER A 414 -9.13 0.54 50.96
C SER A 414 -10.04 0.69 52.19
N PRO A 415 -10.80 1.79 52.33
CA PRO A 415 -11.70 2.01 53.46
C PRO A 415 -12.95 1.10 53.40
N PRO A 416 -13.62 0.80 54.54
CA PRO A 416 -14.67 -0.20 54.61
C PRO A 416 -15.97 0.28 53.95
N ALA A 417 -16.64 -0.65 53.27
CA ALA A 417 -17.91 -0.46 52.60
C ALA A 417 -19.06 -0.23 53.59
N GLU A 418 -19.84 0.81 53.33
CA GLU A 418 -21.08 1.17 54.02
C GLU A 418 -22.16 0.09 53.82
N GLN A 419 -22.82 -0.26 54.94
CA GLN A 419 -23.96 -1.18 54.99
C GLN A 419 -25.20 -0.55 54.35
N ILE A 420 -25.72 -1.16 53.29
CA ILE A 420 -27.05 -0.84 52.76
C ILE A 420 -28.06 -1.78 53.43
N MET A 421 -28.86 -1.23 54.35
CA MET A 421 -30.09 -1.85 54.86
C MET A 421 -31.21 -1.84 53.81
N PRO A 422 -32.16 -2.79 53.84
CA PRO A 422 -33.33 -2.79 52.97
C PRO A 422 -34.47 -1.96 53.59
N ALA A 423 -35.01 -1.00 52.85
CA ALA A 423 -36.21 -0.27 53.23
C ALA A 423 -37.47 -1.08 52.87
N ARG A 424 -38.41 -1.10 53.82
CA ARG A 424 -39.70 -1.79 53.78
C ARG A 424 -40.81 -0.75 53.96
N GLY A 425 -41.89 -0.89 53.18
CA GLY A 425 -43.22 -0.29 53.39
C GLY A 425 -43.36 1.17 52.97
N ASP A 426 -44.54 1.69 52.68
CA ASP A 426 -45.86 1.14 52.31
C ASP A 426 -46.73 2.40 52.02
N ALA A 427 -47.84 2.21 51.29
CA ALA A 427 -49.00 3.12 51.19
C ALA A 427 -48.81 4.50 50.47
N ARG A 428 -49.79 5.16 49.86
CA ARG A 428 -51.22 4.99 49.47
C ARG A 428 -51.55 6.23 48.59
N GLU A 429 -52.62 6.13 47.80
CA GLU A 429 -53.61 7.19 47.42
C GLU A 429 -53.11 8.66 47.40
N VAL A 430 -53.14 9.39 46.28
CA VAL A 430 -54.30 9.86 45.50
C VAL A 430 -53.81 10.35 44.14
#